data_AF-A0A1B8NXE7-F1
#
_entry.id   AF-A0A1B8NXE7-F1
#
_cell.length_a   1.000
_cell.length_b   1.000
_cell.length_c   1.000
_cell.angle_alpha   90.00
_cell.angle_beta   90.00
_cell.angle_gamma   90.00
#
_symmetry.space_group_name_H-M   'P 1'
#
loop_
_entity.id
_entity.type
_entity.pdbx_description
1 polymer ?
#
loop_
_entity_poly.entity_id
_entity_poly.type
_entity_poly.pdbx_seq_one_letter_code
_entity_poly.pdbx_strand_id
1 'polypeptide(L)'
;MRPLLDAHLQADAASLQGETPEDVQHTGEPALSSDLQRAHARRNEARHFPPDQSDVEERLARIRIHLALLAGGRVAQRDEPLRLAIQVERLNENLGREPSQAEELRSVLCELLATGPIPPALWEREVGELDRSLESLTQLPPP
;
A
#
# COMPACT_ATOMS: atom_id res chain seq x y z
N MET A 1 7.17 1.54 10.87
CA MET A 1 6.19 1.77 9.78
C MET A 1 4.76 1.84 10.31
N ARG A 2 4.25 0.88 11.08
CA ARG A 2 2.87 0.90 11.63
C ARG A 2 2.45 2.23 12.29
N PRO A 3 3.24 2.86 13.18
CA PRO A 3 2.84 4.14 13.79
C PRO A 3 2.66 5.29 12.78
N LEU A 4 3.48 5.30 11.72
CA LEU A 4 3.37 6.32 10.66
C LEU A 4 2.12 6.09 9.81
N LEU A 5 1.79 4.83 9.51
CA LEU A 5 0.58 4.49 8.77
C LEU A 5 -0.67 4.85 9.58
N ASP A 6 -0.70 4.55 10.88
CA ASP A 6 -1.82 4.88 11.76
C ASP A 6 -2.03 6.42 11.85
N ALA A 7 -0.94 7.20 11.95
CA ALA A 7 -1.00 8.65 11.93
C ALA A 7 -1.57 9.19 10.60
N HIS A 8 -1.19 8.59 9.46
CA HIS A 8 -1.78 8.92 8.17
C HIS A 8 -3.26 8.58 8.08
N LEU A 9 -3.69 7.41 8.57
CA LEU A 9 -5.10 7.02 8.54
C LEU A 9 -5.96 7.99 9.37
N GLN A 10 -5.45 8.46 10.50
CA GLN A 10 -6.11 9.47 11.31
C GLN A 10 -6.23 10.82 10.58
N ALA A 11 -5.14 11.30 9.97
CA ALA A 11 -5.15 12.54 9.19
C ALA A 11 -6.06 12.45 7.96
N ASP A 12 -6.07 11.30 7.28
CA ASP A 12 -6.94 11.03 6.14
C ASP A 12 -8.42 11.11 6.56
N ALA A 13 -8.78 10.49 7.69
CA ALA A 13 -10.14 10.53 8.22
C ALA A 13 -10.60 11.98 8.54
N ALA A 14 -9.73 12.78 9.16
CA ALA A 14 -10.03 14.20 9.44
C ALA A 14 -10.26 14.99 8.15
N SER A 15 -9.37 14.84 7.16
CA SER A 15 -9.49 15.53 5.87
C SER A 15 -10.77 15.15 5.11
N LEU A 16 -11.15 13.86 5.11
CA LEU A 16 -12.37 13.37 4.47
C LEU A 16 -13.65 13.83 5.18
N GLN A 17 -13.57 14.22 6.46
CA GLN A 17 -14.69 14.83 7.20
C GLN A 17 -14.80 16.35 6.96
N GLY A 18 -13.95 16.93 6.13
CA GLY A 18 -13.95 18.36 5.79
C GLY A 18 -13.13 19.23 6.73
N GLU A 19 -12.32 18.63 7.61
CA GLU A 19 -11.30 19.39 8.35
C GLU A 19 -10.19 19.86 7.40
N THR A 20 -9.41 20.85 7.83
CA THR A 20 -8.27 21.33 7.04
C THR A 20 -7.26 20.20 6.87
N PRO A 21 -6.85 19.85 5.63
CA PRO A 21 -5.84 18.81 5.43
C PRO A 21 -4.52 19.20 6.10
N GLU A 22 -4.06 18.36 7.02
CA GLU A 22 -2.78 18.52 7.71
C GLU A 22 -1.76 17.48 7.26
N ASP A 23 -0.50 17.88 7.19
CA ASP A 23 0.62 16.99 6.88
C ASP A 23 1.03 16.20 8.11
N VAL A 24 1.12 14.88 7.96
CA VAL A 24 1.70 14.03 8.99
C VAL A 24 3.20 14.27 9.00
N GLN A 25 3.74 14.54 10.19
CA GLN A 25 5.19 14.70 10.40
C GLN A 25 5.82 13.35 10.73
N HIS A 26 6.96 13.06 10.13
CA HIS A 26 7.80 11.92 10.51
C HIS A 26 8.93 12.41 11.42
N THR A 27 9.07 11.84 12.63
CA THR A 27 10.07 12.24 13.64
C THR A 27 11.52 11.96 13.23
N GLY A 28 11.72 11.22 12.13
CA GLY A 28 13.04 10.83 11.64
C GLY A 28 13.51 9.46 12.10
N GLU A 29 12.79 8.82 13.02
CA GLU A 29 13.21 7.54 13.64
C GLU A 29 12.14 6.45 13.56
N PRO A 30 12.46 5.24 13.05
CA PRO A 30 13.68 4.92 12.30
C PRO A 30 13.74 5.67 10.97
N ALA A 31 14.95 5.91 10.45
CA ALA A 31 15.12 6.59 9.17
C ALA A 31 14.39 5.82 8.05
N LEU A 32 13.51 6.53 7.34
CA LEU A 32 12.85 6.00 6.15
C LEU A 32 13.86 5.95 5.00
N SER A 33 13.78 4.91 4.17
CA SER A 33 14.47 4.91 2.88
C SER A 33 13.97 6.07 2.01
N SER A 34 14.76 6.49 1.02
CA SER A 34 14.35 7.54 0.08
C SER A 34 13.02 7.22 -0.61
N ASP A 35 12.73 5.95 -0.90
CA ASP A 35 11.47 5.51 -1.49
C ASP A 35 10.28 5.73 -0.56
N LEU A 36 10.43 5.37 0.73
CA LEU A 36 9.40 5.57 1.74
C LEU A 36 9.19 7.06 2.06
N GLN A 37 10.24 7.88 2.02
CA GLN A 37 10.11 9.34 2.16
C GLN A 37 9.29 9.94 1.03
N ARG A 38 9.52 9.50 -0.22
CA ARG A 38 8.71 9.94 -1.37
C ARG A 38 7.26 9.48 -1.22
N ALA A 39 7.02 8.24 -0.80
CA ALA A 39 5.68 7.73 -0.56
C ALA A 39 4.94 8.52 0.52
N HIS A 40 5.59 8.78 1.65
CA HIS A 40 5.09 9.61 2.73
C HIS A 40 4.69 11.01 2.24
N ALA A 41 5.58 11.69 1.51
CA ALA A 41 5.31 13.01 0.96
C ALA A 41 4.12 12.99 -0.03
N ARG A 42 4.04 11.98 -0.90
CA ARG A 42 2.91 11.82 -1.84
C ARG A 42 1.57 11.68 -1.14
N ARG A 43 1.50 10.96 -0.02
CA ARG A 43 0.24 10.85 0.74
C ARG A 43 -0.13 12.13 1.46
N ASN A 44 0.86 12.92 1.91
CA ASN A 44 0.60 14.27 2.41
C ASN A 44 0.03 15.17 1.31
N GLU A 45 0.66 15.22 0.14
CA GLU A 45 0.19 15.99 -1.01
C GLU A 45 -1.22 15.55 -1.46
N ALA A 46 -1.49 14.25 -1.53
CA ALA A 46 -2.80 13.72 -1.88
C ALA A 46 -3.90 14.14 -0.88
N ARG A 47 -3.57 14.50 0.35
CA ARG A 47 -4.55 15.02 1.31
C ARG A 47 -5.01 16.43 0.95
N HIS A 48 -4.12 17.25 0.39
CA HIS A 48 -4.43 18.60 -0.10
C HIS A 48 -5.12 18.57 -1.47
N PHE A 49 -4.80 17.57 -2.29
CA PHE A 49 -5.35 17.36 -3.62
C PHE A 49 -5.87 15.92 -3.76
N PRO A 50 -7.02 15.61 -3.14
CA PRO A 50 -7.52 14.24 -3.08
C PRO A 50 -7.81 13.68 -4.48
N PRO A 51 -7.29 12.49 -4.81
CA PRO A 51 -7.74 11.75 -5.98
C PRO A 51 -9.20 11.31 -5.81
N ASP A 52 -9.79 10.77 -6.87
CA ASP A 52 -11.12 10.17 -6.77
C ASP A 52 -11.08 8.98 -5.79
N GLN A 53 -12.15 8.81 -5.01
CA GLN A 53 -12.24 7.73 -4.04
C GLN A 53 -12.17 6.34 -4.71
N SER A 54 -12.70 6.21 -5.93
CA SER A 54 -12.62 4.99 -6.71
C SER A 54 -11.18 4.62 -7.10
N ASP A 55 -10.32 5.60 -7.36
CA ASP A 55 -8.89 5.36 -7.64
C ASP A 55 -8.15 4.85 -6.39
N VAL A 56 -8.50 5.38 -5.21
CA VAL A 56 -7.94 4.92 -3.93
C VAL A 56 -8.37 3.48 -3.64
N GLU A 57 -9.65 3.17 -3.86
CA GLU A 57 -10.18 1.81 -3.71
C GLU A 57 -9.51 0.81 -4.65
N GLU A 58 -9.34 1.18 -5.93
CA GLU A 58 -8.66 0.33 -6.91
C GLU A 58 -7.21 0.07 -6.49
N ARG A 59 -6.46 1.12 -6.14
CA ARG A 59 -5.06 0.99 -5.70
C ARG A 59 -4.93 0.08 -4.49
N LEU A 60 -5.79 0.27 -3.49
CA LEU A 60 -5.74 -0.56 -2.27
C LEU A 60 -6.07 -2.02 -2.57
N ALA A 61 -7.02 -2.29 -3.47
CA ALA A 61 -7.31 -3.64 -3.94
C ALA A 61 -6.12 -4.26 -4.67
N ARG A 62 -5.44 -3.50 -5.54
CA ARG A 62 -4.22 -3.95 -6.24
C ARG A 62 -3.11 -4.30 -5.27
N ILE A 63 -2.85 -3.44 -4.28
CA ILE A 63 -1.86 -3.69 -3.21
C ILE A 63 -2.17 -4.98 -2.46
N ARG A 64 -3.43 -5.18 -2.04
CA ARG A 64 -3.87 -6.39 -1.34
C ARG A 64 -3.60 -7.64 -2.16
N ILE A 65 -3.96 -7.63 -3.45
CA ILE A 65 -3.76 -8.76 -4.35
C ILE A 65 -2.27 -9.02 -4.57
N HIS A 66 -1.48 -7.97 -4.74
CA HIS A 66 -0.03 -8.09 -4.92
C HIS A 66 0.64 -8.71 -3.68
N LEU A 67 0.28 -8.27 -2.47
CA LEU A 67 0.77 -8.90 -1.23
C LEU A 67 0.36 -10.37 -1.11
N ALA A 68 -0.89 -10.71 -1.45
CA ALA A 68 -1.35 -12.09 -1.43
C ALA A 68 -0.56 -12.97 -2.41
N LEU A 69 -0.25 -12.45 -3.61
CA LEU A 69 0.61 -13.14 -4.58
C LEU A 69 2.03 -13.35 -4.05
N LEU A 70 2.64 -12.31 -3.47
CA LEU A 70 3.97 -12.38 -2.87
C LEU A 70 4.05 -13.41 -1.73
N ALA A 71 2.98 -13.51 -0.94
CA ALA A 71 2.85 -14.45 0.17
C ALA A 71 2.60 -15.90 -0.26
N GLY A 72 2.45 -16.17 -1.57
CA GLY A 72 2.04 -17.48 -2.08
C GLY A 72 0.59 -17.85 -1.75
N GLY A 73 -0.22 -16.86 -1.37
CA GLY A 73 -1.62 -17.02 -1.00
C GLY A 73 -2.55 -17.21 -2.21
N ARG A 74 -3.77 -17.69 -1.93
CA ARG A 74 -4.82 -17.79 -2.94
C ARG A 74 -5.52 -16.43 -3.06
N VAL A 75 -5.59 -15.92 -4.28
CA VAL A 75 -6.41 -14.74 -4.61
C VAL A 75 -7.87 -15.18 -4.77
N ALA A 76 -8.82 -14.39 -4.28
CA ALA A 76 -10.24 -14.70 -4.43
C ALA A 76 -10.65 -14.68 -5.92
N GLN A 77 -11.58 -15.54 -6.34
CA GLN A 77 -12.03 -15.60 -7.74
C GLN A 77 -12.51 -14.25 -8.30
N ARG A 78 -13.09 -13.39 -7.44
CA ARG A 78 -13.55 -12.05 -7.85
C ARG A 78 -12.40 -11.14 -8.31
N ASP A 79 -11.19 -11.39 -7.82
CA ASP A 79 -9.99 -10.60 -8.03
C ASP A 79 -9.12 -11.18 -9.15
N GLU A 80 -9.56 -12.26 -9.79
CA GLU A 80 -8.83 -12.99 -10.84
C GLU A 80 -8.46 -12.11 -12.05
N PRO A 81 -9.33 -11.22 -12.56
CA PRO A 81 -8.95 -10.29 -13.64
C PRO A 81 -7.81 -9.35 -13.23
N LEU A 82 -7.84 -8.83 -11.99
CA LEU A 82 -6.79 -7.95 -11.47
C LEU A 82 -5.48 -8.71 -11.27
N ARG A 83 -5.57 -9.96 -10.81
CA ARG A 83 -4.42 -10.85 -10.65
C ARG A 83 -3.64 -11.01 -11.96
N LEU A 84 -4.36 -11.25 -13.06
CA LEU A 84 -3.75 -11.38 -14.39
C LEU A 84 -3.14 -10.05 -14.86
N ALA A 85 -3.81 -8.92 -14.64
CA ALA A 85 -3.26 -7.61 -14.98
C ALA A 85 -1.94 -7.34 -14.25
N ILE A 86 -1.88 -7.60 -12.94
CA ILE A 86 -0.66 -7.46 -12.13
C ILE A 86 0.44 -8.40 -12.62
N GLN A 87 0.12 -9.64 -13.00
CA GLN A 87 1.11 -10.57 -13.55
C GLN A 87 1.69 -10.08 -14.88
N VAL A 88 0.86 -9.50 -15.76
CA VAL A 88 1.30 -8.93 -17.04
C VAL A 88 2.16 -7.69 -16.82
N GLU A 89 1.78 -6.81 -15.90
CA GLU A 89 2.58 -5.63 -15.53
C GLU A 89 3.95 -6.05 -15.01
N ARG A 90 4.01 -7.02 -14.08
CA ARG A 90 5.28 -7.58 -13.61
C ARG A 90 6.12 -8.15 -14.75
N LEU A 91 5.53 -8.88 -15.68
CA LEU A 91 6.27 -9.43 -16.83
C LEU A 91 6.85 -8.32 -17.71
N ASN A 92 6.08 -7.24 -17.94
CA ASN A 92 6.48 -6.12 -18.79
C ASN A 92 7.54 -5.24 -18.12
N GLU A 93 7.41 -4.93 -16.82
CA GLU A 93 8.39 -4.13 -16.09
C GLU A 93 9.72 -4.88 -15.89
N ASN A 94 9.68 -6.22 -15.86
CA ASN A 94 10.85 -7.06 -15.60
C ASN A 94 11.53 -7.62 -16.86
N LEU A 95 11.27 -7.04 -18.05
CA LEU A 95 11.98 -7.34 -19.31
C LEU A 95 13.48 -6.94 -19.19
N GLY A 96 14.25 -7.71 -18.43
CA GLY A 96 15.68 -7.52 -18.21
C GLY A 96 16.23 -8.03 -16.87
N ARG A 97 15.40 -8.21 -15.83
CA ARG A 97 15.76 -8.81 -14.53
C ARG A 97 14.49 -9.05 -13.69
N GLU A 98 14.37 -10.22 -13.07
CA GLU A 98 13.35 -10.45 -12.03
C GLU A 98 13.79 -9.80 -10.71
N PRO A 99 12.99 -8.88 -10.13
CA PRO A 99 13.27 -8.32 -8.82
C PRO A 99 13.15 -9.40 -7.75
N SER A 100 13.96 -9.28 -6.71
CA SER A 100 13.84 -10.16 -5.55
C SER A 100 12.50 -9.93 -4.84
N GLN A 101 11.99 -10.97 -4.17
CA GLN A 101 10.78 -10.86 -3.34
C GLN A 101 10.85 -9.70 -2.34
N ALA A 102 12.05 -9.40 -1.81
CA ALA A 102 12.29 -8.28 -0.90
C ALA A 102 12.17 -6.90 -1.59
N GLU A 103 12.59 -6.78 -2.85
CA GLU A 103 12.42 -5.56 -3.65
C GLU A 103 10.95 -5.35 -4.01
N GLU A 104 10.24 -6.41 -4.41
CA GLU A 104 8.80 -6.34 -4.69
C GLU A 104 8.02 -5.96 -3.44
N LEU A 105 8.29 -6.61 -2.30
CA LEU A 105 7.66 -6.26 -1.02
C LEU A 105 7.92 -4.80 -0.65
N ARG A 106 9.15 -4.31 -0.79
CA ARG A 106 9.47 -2.90 -0.52
C ARG A 106 8.66 -1.96 -1.42
N SER A 107 8.54 -2.28 -2.71
CA SER A 107 7.74 -1.50 -3.66
C SER A 107 6.27 -1.42 -3.22
N VAL A 108 5.67 -2.57 -2.89
CA VAL A 108 4.27 -2.65 -2.45
C VAL A 108 4.04 -1.91 -1.13
N LEU A 109 4.99 -1.96 -0.19
CA LEU A 109 4.91 -1.18 1.05
C LEU A 109 5.01 0.34 0.80
N CYS A 110 5.81 0.77 -0.18
CA CYS A 110 5.86 2.17 -0.58
C CYS A 110 4.54 2.62 -1.23
N GLU A 111 3.96 1.76 -2.07
CA GLU A 111 2.65 2.05 -2.70
C GLU A 111 1.53 2.13 -1.66
N LEU A 112 1.52 1.21 -0.69
CA LEU A 112 0.60 1.26 0.46
C LEU A 112 0.75 2.56 1.24
N LEU A 113 1.98 2.96 1.55
CA LEU A 113 2.23 4.21 2.27
C LEU A 113 1.82 5.45 1.46
N ALA A 114 1.98 5.42 0.13
CA ALA A 114 1.62 6.53 -0.76
C ALA A 114 0.11 6.63 -1.05
N THR A 115 -0.66 5.57 -0.76
CA THR A 115 -2.10 5.51 -1.06
C THR A 115 -2.89 6.21 0.03
N GLY A 116 -3.68 7.22 -0.38
CA GLY A 116 -4.60 7.95 0.47
C GLY A 116 -5.14 9.19 -0.23
N PRO A 117 -6.06 9.94 0.41
CA PRO A 117 -6.61 9.66 1.72
C PRO A 117 -7.52 8.42 1.74
N ILE A 118 -7.33 7.53 2.71
CA ILE A 118 -8.11 6.28 2.84
C ILE A 118 -9.28 6.49 3.82
N PRO A 119 -10.55 6.29 3.39
CA PRO A 119 -11.69 6.29 4.29
C PRO A 119 -11.59 5.20 5.36
N PRO A 120 -11.97 5.45 6.62
CA PRO A 120 -11.93 4.44 7.69
C PRO A 120 -12.66 3.14 7.35
N ALA A 121 -13.86 3.24 6.78
CA ALA A 121 -14.65 2.07 6.38
C ALA A 121 -13.99 1.22 5.28
N LEU A 122 -13.22 1.87 4.39
CA LEU A 122 -12.42 1.16 3.38
C LEU A 122 -11.25 0.44 4.05
N TRP A 123 -10.52 1.13 4.93
CA TRP A 123 -9.39 0.55 5.65
C TRP A 123 -9.80 -0.68 6.49
N GLU A 124 -10.89 -0.57 7.25
CA GLU A 124 -11.42 -1.67 8.08
C GLU A 124 -11.73 -2.93 7.27
N ARG A 125 -12.18 -2.77 6.01
CA ARG A 125 -12.46 -3.90 5.11
C ARG A 125 -11.20 -4.60 4.62
N GLU A 126 -10.13 -3.84 4.37
CA GLU A 126 -8.92 -4.37 3.71
C GLU A 126 -7.83 -4.79 4.72
N VAL A 127 -7.76 -4.15 5.90
CA VAL A 127 -6.66 -4.32 6.88
C VAL A 127 -6.47 -5.78 7.31
N GLY A 128 -7.55 -6.54 7.46
CA GLY A 128 -7.47 -7.94 7.85
C GLY A 128 -6.75 -8.83 6.82
N GLU A 129 -6.96 -8.60 5.52
CA GLU A 129 -6.27 -9.35 4.47
C GLU A 129 -4.82 -8.88 4.28
N LEU A 130 -4.58 -7.57 4.45
CA LEU A 130 -3.24 -6.99 4.41
C LEU A 130 -2.36 -7.55 5.53
N ASP A 131 -2.85 -7.53 6.78
CA ASP A 131 -2.13 -8.05 7.94
C ASP A 131 -1.85 -9.56 7.78
N ARG A 132 -2.83 -10.36 7.33
CA ARG A 132 -2.63 -11.79 7.03
C ARG A 132 -1.52 -12.04 6.00
N SER A 133 -1.49 -11.26 4.92
CA SER A 133 -0.49 -11.42 3.86
C SER A 133 0.91 -11.05 4.35
N LEU A 134 1.02 -9.97 5.14
CA LEU A 134 2.28 -9.55 5.75
C LEU A 134 2.79 -10.56 6.78
N GLU A 135 1.92 -11.09 7.64
CA GLU A 135 2.26 -12.16 8.59
C GLU A 135 2.79 -13.39 7.86
N SER A 136 2.10 -13.84 6.80
CA SER A 136 2.54 -14.98 5.99
C SER A 136 3.94 -14.76 5.39
N LEU A 137 4.25 -13.56 4.92
CA LEU A 137 5.57 -13.21 4.39
C LEU A 137 6.68 -13.27 5.45
N THR A 138 6.37 -12.92 6.70
CA THR A 138 7.36 -13.02 7.81
C THR A 138 7.61 -14.44 8.28
N GLN A 139 6.70 -15.37 7.98
CA GLN A 139 6.80 -16.80 8.32
C GLN A 139 7.49 -17.62 7.21
N LEU A 140 7.72 -17.04 6.03
CA LEU A 140 8.43 -17.72 4.95
C LEU A 140 9.92 -17.87 5.33
N PRO A 141 10.50 -19.09 5.24
CA PRO A 141 11.93 -19.25 5.42
C PRO A 141 12.68 -18.40 4.37
N PRO A 142 13.85 -17.83 4.71
CA PRO A 142 14.64 -17.09 3.74
C PRO A 142 15.02 -18.01 2.56
N PRO A 143 15.01 -17.48 1.31
CA PRO A 143 15.38 -18.24 0.13
C PRO A 143 16.84 -18.70 0.14
#